data_AF-A0A1A8D6U6-F1
#
_entry.id   AF-A0A1A8D6U6-F1
#
_cell.length_a   1.000
_cell.length_b   1.000
_cell.length_c   1.000
_cell.angle_alpha   90.00
_cell.angle_beta   90.00
_cell.angle_gamma   90.00
#
_symmetry.space_group_name_H-M   'P 1'
#
loop_
_entity.id
_entity.type
_entity.pdbx_description
1 polymer ?
#
loop_
_entity_poly.entity_id
_entity_poly.type
_entity_poly.pdbx_seq_one_letter_code
_entity_poly.pdbx_strand_id
1 'polypeptide(L)'
;LSPKATLLSSSEHKNRHKDPPHVSATSKTPAGNLAKVGVDELIVVTCEGKQQVYCRLCSVKLNSSSQYHLTSINHQLKYVKTKFPKWVAKESELEEKLSHTVALLAKIEKGLPQIPNPQKLEVSKQE
;
A
#
# COMPACT_ATOMS: atom_id res chain seq x y z
N LEU A 1 10.80 54.74 52.78
CA LEU A 1 10.23 54.13 54.00
C LEU A 1 9.51 52.85 53.62
N SER A 2 9.92 51.70 54.15
CA SER A 2 9.05 50.50 54.25
C SER A 2 8.17 50.62 55.51
N PRO A 3 7.10 49.82 55.59
CA PRO A 3 7.13 48.64 56.48
C PRO A 3 6.58 47.38 55.77
N LYS A 4 7.28 46.23 55.81
CA LYS A 4 7.22 45.12 56.81
C LYS A 4 5.79 44.61 57.05
N ALA A 5 5.37 43.43 56.56
CA ALA A 5 5.78 42.03 56.82
C ALA A 5 4.92 41.34 57.90
N THR A 6 4.32 40.20 57.54
CA THR A 6 3.89 39.09 58.43
C THR A 6 3.83 37.83 57.54
N LEU A 7 4.89 37.01 57.49
CA LEU A 7 5.13 35.75 58.22
C LEU A 7 4.01 34.71 58.01
N LEU A 8 4.22 33.74 57.11
CA LEU A 8 4.82 32.40 57.31
C LEU A 8 3.75 31.33 57.61
N SER A 9 3.55 30.41 56.67
CA SER A 9 3.48 28.99 57.03
C SER A 9 4.00 28.13 55.89
N SER A 10 4.89 27.23 56.29
CA SER A 10 5.71 26.28 55.55
C SER A 10 4.91 25.17 54.84
N SER A 11 5.43 24.65 53.74
CA SER A 11 5.82 23.23 53.68
C SER A 11 6.70 22.98 52.44
N GLU A 12 7.79 22.28 52.69
CA GLU A 12 8.83 21.93 51.73
C GLU A 12 8.44 20.71 50.85
N HIS A 13 9.33 20.44 49.89
CA HIS A 13 9.66 19.12 49.33
C HIS A 13 9.04 18.71 47.97
N LYS A 14 9.93 18.78 46.97
CA LYS A 14 10.25 17.69 46.02
C LYS A 14 9.47 17.66 44.69
N ASN A 15 9.99 18.44 43.75
CA ASN A 15 10.59 17.98 42.49
C ASN A 15 10.11 16.61 41.96
N ARG A 16 9.33 16.60 40.87
CA ARG A 16 9.55 15.73 39.70
C ARG A 16 8.79 16.26 38.48
N HIS A 17 9.56 16.69 37.48
CA HIS A 17 9.13 16.65 36.07
C HIS A 17 8.47 15.31 35.78
N LYS A 18 7.24 15.36 35.26
CA LYS A 18 6.65 14.26 34.50
C LYS A 18 6.02 14.83 33.25
N ASP A 19 6.80 14.81 32.17
CA ASP A 19 6.27 14.69 30.83
C ASP A 19 5.16 13.62 30.80
N PRO A 20 3.99 13.90 30.20
CA PRO A 20 3.05 12.85 29.87
C PRO A 20 3.74 11.90 28.90
N PRO A 21 3.78 10.58 29.16
CA PRO A 21 4.22 9.64 28.15
C PRO A 21 3.17 9.64 27.05
N HIS A 22 3.44 10.39 25.99
CA HIS A 22 2.81 10.18 24.69
C HIS A 22 3.25 8.77 24.25
N VAL A 23 2.44 7.78 24.62
CA VAL A 23 2.53 6.43 24.09
C VAL A 23 2.05 6.51 22.65
N SER A 24 2.91 7.07 21.81
CA SER A 24 2.83 6.96 20.38
C SER A 24 3.03 5.48 20.08
N ALA A 25 1.94 4.74 20.05
CA ALA A 25 1.88 3.43 19.43
C ALA A 25 2.19 3.64 17.95
N THR A 26 3.47 3.81 17.65
CA THR A 26 3.97 3.67 16.30
C THR A 26 4.03 2.17 16.08
N SER A 27 2.87 1.58 15.77
CA SER A 27 2.85 0.40 14.93
C SER A 27 3.51 0.82 13.61
N LYS A 28 4.84 0.76 13.57
CA LYS A 28 5.55 0.55 12.33
C LYS A 28 5.14 -0.84 11.90
N THR A 29 3.99 -0.95 11.24
CA THR A 29 3.77 -2.03 10.31
C THR A 29 5.03 -2.02 9.44
N PRO A 30 5.83 -3.09 9.42
CA PRO A 30 6.93 -3.15 8.48
C PRO A 30 6.33 -2.82 7.12
N ALA A 31 6.99 -2.03 6.31
CA ALA A 31 6.70 -1.94 4.87
C ALA A 31 7.01 -3.31 4.25
N GLY A 32 6.29 -4.33 4.70
CA GLY A 32 6.36 -5.69 4.25
C GLY A 32 5.75 -5.65 2.87
N ASN A 33 6.61 -5.84 1.87
CA ASN A 33 6.29 -6.06 0.47
C ASN A 33 4.79 -6.26 0.24
N LEU A 34 4.07 -5.19 -0.06
CA LEU A 34 2.65 -5.29 -0.37
C LEU A 34 2.54 -6.28 -1.53
N ALA A 35 1.77 -7.35 -1.34
CA ALA A 35 1.70 -8.44 -2.28
C ALA A 35 1.19 -7.91 -3.64
N LYS A 36 2.03 -8.06 -4.66
CA LYS A 36 1.70 -7.73 -6.06
C LYS A 36 1.02 -8.94 -6.68
N VAL A 37 -0.09 -8.69 -7.37
CA VAL A 37 -0.83 -9.69 -8.15
C VAL A 37 -1.23 -9.10 -9.48
N GLY A 38 -1.49 -9.95 -10.47
CA GLY A 38 -1.96 -9.50 -11.76
C GLY A 38 -0.88 -8.84 -12.62
N VAL A 39 0.37 -9.29 -12.52
CA VAL A 39 1.43 -8.87 -13.44
C VAL A 39 1.10 -9.30 -14.88
N ASP A 40 0.39 -10.43 -15.04
CA ASP A 40 -0.15 -10.94 -16.30
C ASP A 40 -1.17 -10.00 -16.95
N GLU A 41 -1.76 -9.08 -16.20
CA GLU A 41 -2.69 -8.06 -16.69
C GLU A 41 -1.99 -6.79 -17.19
N LEU A 42 -0.66 -6.72 -17.10
CA LEU A 42 0.11 -5.63 -17.69
C LEU A 42 0.39 -5.91 -19.17
N ILE A 43 0.31 -4.85 -19.98
CA ILE A 43 0.66 -4.83 -21.39
C ILE A 43 1.75 -3.79 -21.57
N VAL A 44 2.88 -4.18 -22.15
CA VAL A 44 3.96 -3.28 -22.54
C VAL A 44 3.84 -3.02 -24.04
N VAL A 45 3.53 -1.80 -24.42
CA VAL A 45 3.54 -1.36 -25.81
C VAL A 45 4.86 -0.66 -26.09
N THR A 46 5.56 -1.07 -27.14
CA THR A 46 6.75 -0.37 -27.64
C THR A 46 6.43 0.19 -29.03
N CYS A 47 6.63 1.49 -29.21
CA CYS A 47 6.44 2.17 -30.48
C CYS A 47 7.62 3.13 -30.70
N GLU A 48 8.34 2.96 -31.82
CA GLU A 48 9.48 3.82 -32.20
C GLU A 48 10.50 4.02 -31.05
N GLY A 49 10.83 2.95 -30.33
CA GLY A 49 11.77 2.96 -29.21
C GLY A 49 11.21 3.53 -27.89
N LYS A 50 9.97 4.00 -27.85
CA LYS A 50 9.29 4.43 -26.62
C LYS A 50 8.46 3.30 -26.04
N GLN A 51 8.65 3.04 -24.74
CA GLN A 51 7.90 2.04 -24.00
C GLN A 51 6.75 2.68 -23.22
N GLN A 52 5.58 2.07 -23.27
CA GLN A 52 4.40 2.45 -22.49
C GLN A 52 3.79 1.21 -21.85
N VAL A 53 3.52 1.28 -20.55
CA VAL A 53 2.83 0.20 -19.82
C VAL A 53 1.37 0.56 -19.63
N TYR A 54 0.49 -0.41 -19.84
CA TYR A 54 -0.93 -0.34 -19.56
C TYR A 54 -1.32 -1.48 -18.62
N CYS A 55 -2.29 -1.24 -17.75
CA CYS A 55 -2.98 -2.31 -17.03
C CYS A 55 -4.30 -2.57 -17.74
N ARG A 56 -4.46 -3.77 -18.31
CA ARG A 56 -5.67 -4.18 -19.03
C ARG A 56 -6.87 -4.21 -18.09
N LEU A 57 -6.71 -4.86 -16.94
CA LEU A 57 -7.74 -4.99 -15.92
C LEU A 57 -8.28 -3.65 -15.43
N CYS A 58 -7.38 -2.69 -15.21
CA CYS A 58 -7.78 -1.36 -14.74
C CYS A 58 -8.10 -0.40 -15.89
N SER A 59 -7.78 -0.75 -17.14
CA SER A 59 -7.93 0.10 -18.33
C SER A 59 -7.25 1.47 -18.17
N VAL A 60 -6.05 1.49 -17.56
CA VAL A 60 -5.27 2.70 -17.30
C VAL A 60 -3.87 2.62 -17.90
N LYS A 61 -3.37 3.78 -18.32
CA LYS A 61 -1.97 3.98 -18.71
C LYS A 61 -1.12 4.19 -17.45
N LEU A 62 -0.09 3.37 -17.25
CA LEU A 62 0.82 3.50 -16.11
C LEU A 62 1.94 4.50 -16.45
N ASN A 63 2.31 5.30 -15.47
CA ASN A 63 3.42 6.26 -15.54
C ASN A 63 4.45 5.96 -14.45
N SER A 64 5.51 6.76 -14.36
CA SER A 64 6.56 6.58 -13.35
C SER A 64 6.05 6.63 -11.90
N SER A 65 4.96 7.35 -11.62
CA SER A 65 4.34 7.40 -10.29
C SER A 65 3.42 6.21 -9.99
N SER A 66 3.17 5.32 -10.96
CA SER A 66 2.29 4.16 -10.83
C SER A 66 2.94 2.93 -10.16
N GLN A 67 4.05 3.09 -9.45
CA GLN A 67 4.81 2.00 -8.84
C GLN A 67 4.01 1.11 -7.88
N TYR A 68 2.96 1.67 -7.26
CA TYR A 68 2.08 0.98 -6.30
C TYR A 68 0.77 0.48 -6.93
N HIS A 69 0.62 0.57 -8.26
CA HIS A 69 -0.66 0.22 -8.92
C HIS A 69 -1.09 -1.22 -8.60
N LEU A 70 -0.18 -2.19 -8.76
CA LEU A 70 -0.44 -3.60 -8.51
C LEU A 70 -0.68 -3.94 -7.03
N THR A 71 -0.37 -3.02 -6.12
CA THR A 71 -0.57 -3.17 -4.67
C THR A 71 -1.77 -2.35 -4.17
N SER A 72 -2.47 -1.64 -5.06
CA SER A 72 -3.64 -0.86 -4.68
C SER A 72 -4.85 -1.75 -4.42
N ILE A 73 -5.65 -1.42 -3.40
CA ILE A 73 -6.86 -2.15 -3.04
C ILE A 73 -7.81 -2.27 -4.24
N ASN A 74 -7.93 -1.22 -5.05
CA ASN A 74 -8.79 -1.22 -6.24
C ASN A 74 -8.33 -2.26 -7.28
N HIS A 75 -7.02 -2.29 -7.61
CA HIS A 75 -6.47 -3.29 -8.53
C HIS A 75 -6.65 -4.71 -7.97
N GLN A 76 -6.25 -4.92 -6.71
CA GLN A 76 -6.34 -6.22 -6.04
C GLN A 76 -7.78 -6.74 -6.00
N LEU A 77 -8.74 -5.89 -5.65
CA LEU A 77 -10.16 -6.27 -5.59
C LEU A 77 -10.70 -6.65 -6.98
N LYS A 78 -10.37 -5.86 -8.01
CA LYS A 78 -10.75 -6.18 -9.40
C LYS A 78 -10.11 -7.49 -9.85
N TYR A 79 -8.85 -7.73 -9.50
CA TYR A 79 -8.12 -8.94 -9.88
C TYR A 79 -8.75 -10.18 -9.26
N VAL A 80 -8.99 -10.15 -7.94
CA VAL A 80 -9.64 -11.24 -7.21
C VAL A 80 -11.05 -11.51 -7.75
N LYS A 81 -11.87 -10.48 -7.98
CA LYS A 81 -13.21 -10.66 -8.56
C LYS A 81 -13.19 -11.25 -9.97
N THR A 82 -12.17 -10.92 -10.77
CA THR A 82 -12.02 -11.45 -12.13
C THR A 82 -11.64 -12.93 -12.11
N LYS A 83 -10.68 -13.33 -11.26
CA LYS A 83 -10.29 -14.74 -11.12
C LYS A 83 -11.35 -15.57 -10.38
N PHE A 84 -12.08 -14.96 -9.46
CA PHE A 84 -13.11 -15.60 -8.65
C PHE A 84 -14.40 -14.76 -8.62
N PRO A 85 -15.28 -14.88 -9.64
CA PRO A 85 -16.52 -14.08 -9.72
C PRO A 85 -17.48 -14.26 -8.55
N LYS A 86 -17.39 -15.38 -7.83
CA LYS A 86 -18.19 -15.69 -6.62
C LYS A 86 -17.54 -15.19 -5.33
N TRP A 87 -16.39 -14.51 -5.41
CA TRP A 87 -15.72 -13.97 -4.24
C TRP A 87 -16.54 -12.83 -3.65
N VAL A 88 -16.93 -13.01 -2.40
CA VAL A 88 -17.73 -12.05 -1.63
C VAL A 88 -17.06 -11.82 -0.28
N ALA A 89 -17.11 -10.59 0.21
CA ALA A 89 -16.65 -10.22 1.54
C ALA A 89 -17.66 -9.24 2.14
N LYS A 90 -17.91 -9.35 3.45
CA LYS A 90 -18.62 -8.30 4.17
C LYS A 90 -17.69 -7.09 4.27
N GLU A 91 -18.27 -5.90 4.34
CA GLU A 91 -17.49 -4.66 4.42
C GLU A 91 -16.50 -4.66 5.60
N SER A 92 -16.93 -5.16 6.76
CA SER A 92 -16.10 -5.30 7.97
C SER A 92 -14.92 -6.28 7.83
N GLU A 93 -14.99 -7.22 6.88
CA GLU A 93 -14.00 -8.28 6.67
C GLU A 93 -13.23 -8.08 5.35
N LEU A 94 -13.54 -7.02 4.59
CA LEU A 94 -13.09 -6.85 3.21
C LEU A 94 -11.56 -6.79 3.12
N GLU A 95 -10.93 -5.95 3.94
CA GLU A 95 -9.49 -5.72 3.91
C GLU A 95 -8.71 -6.98 4.28
N GLU A 96 -9.06 -7.64 5.39
CA GLU A 96 -8.40 -8.86 5.86
C GLU A 96 -8.55 -10.00 4.86
N LYS A 97 -9.78 -10.24 4.38
CA LYS A 97 -10.06 -11.33 3.43
C LYS A 97 -9.40 -11.07 2.08
N LEU A 98 -9.40 -9.82 1.61
CA LEU A 98 -8.70 -9.45 0.38
C LEU A 98 -7.20 -9.65 0.54
N SER A 99 -6.60 -9.14 1.61
CA SER A 99 -5.18 -9.27 1.91
C SER A 99 -4.74 -10.75 1.94
N HIS A 100 -5.49 -11.60 2.64
CA HIS A 100 -5.22 -13.03 2.67
C HIS A 100 -5.32 -13.66 1.28
N THR A 101 -6.39 -13.39 0.53
CA THR A 101 -6.58 -13.94 -0.83
C THR A 101 -5.44 -13.51 -1.76
N VAL A 102 -5.07 -12.22 -1.74
CA VAL A 102 -3.98 -11.67 -2.54
C VAL A 102 -2.64 -12.28 -2.16
N ALA A 103 -2.36 -12.48 -0.86
CA ALA A 103 -1.12 -13.11 -0.41
C ALA A 103 -0.98 -14.56 -0.92
N LEU A 104 -2.07 -15.31 -1.01
CA LEU A 104 -2.08 -16.65 -1.60
C LEU A 104 -1.82 -16.59 -3.11
N LEU A 105 -2.51 -15.70 -3.82
CA LEU A 105 -2.32 -15.52 -5.28
C LEU A 105 -0.90 -15.09 -5.64
N ALA A 106 -0.33 -14.14 -4.90
CA ALA A 106 1.03 -13.67 -5.13
C ALA A 106 2.08 -14.78 -4.98
N LYS A 107 1.88 -15.71 -4.04
CA LYS A 107 2.74 -16.90 -3.88
C LYS A 107 2.62 -17.84 -5.09
N ILE A 108 1.41 -18.03 -5.59
CA ILE A 108 1.14 -18.86 -6.78
C ILE A 108 1.81 -18.23 -8.01
N GLU A 109 1.57 -16.94 -8.27
CA GLU A 109 2.17 -16.21 -9.41
C GLU A 109 3.69 -16.24 -9.37
N LYS A 110 4.31 -16.10 -8.18
CA LYS A 110 5.76 -16.19 -8.02
C LYS A 110 6.33 -17.59 -8.33
N GLY A 111 5.55 -18.64 -8.09
CA GLY A 111 5.94 -20.03 -8.31
C GLY A 111 5.75 -20.53 -9.74
N LEU A 112 5.00 -19.79 -10.57
CA LEU A 112 4.88 -20.10 -11.98
C LEU A 112 6.19 -19.76 -12.70
N PRO A 113 6.63 -20.57 -13.69
CA PRO A 113 7.70 -20.15 -14.58
C PRO A 113 7.25 -18.83 -15.18
N GLN A 114 7.97 -17.77 -14.81
CA GLN A 114 7.63 -16.41 -15.17
C GLN A 114 7.42 -16.41 -16.68
N ILE A 115 6.20 -16.19 -17.16
CA ILE A 115 6.05 -15.61 -18.49
C ILE A 115 6.61 -14.22 -18.26
N PRO A 116 7.88 -13.93 -18.59
CA PRO A 116 8.65 -12.94 -17.82
C PRO A 116 8.28 -11.50 -18.13
N ASN A 117 7.21 -11.28 -18.88
CA ASN A 117 6.95 -9.98 -19.46
C ASN A 117 5.44 -9.74 -19.47
N PRO A 118 4.99 -8.54 -19.05
CA PRO A 118 3.77 -7.96 -19.58
C PRO A 118 3.64 -8.28 -21.08
N GLN A 119 2.43 -8.53 -21.57
CA GLN A 119 2.23 -8.81 -23.00
C GLN A 119 2.92 -7.71 -23.81
N LYS A 120 3.99 -8.06 -24.53
CA LYS A 120 4.80 -7.08 -25.26
C LYS A 120 4.21 -6.95 -26.67
N LEU A 121 3.67 -5.77 -26.95
CA LEU A 121 3.17 -5.42 -28.28
C LEU A 121 4.13 -4.43 -28.92
N GLU A 122 4.65 -4.77 -30.10
CA GLU A 122 5.40 -3.85 -30.94
C GLU A 122 4.48 -3.30 -32.02
N VAL A 123 4.46 -1.98 -32.20
CA VAL A 123 3.61 -1.31 -33.18
C VAL A 123 4.50 -0.53 -34.14
N SER A 124 4.38 -0.84 -35.42
CA SER A 124 4.99 -0.10 -36.53
C SER A 124 3.90 0.67 -37.28
N LYS A 125 4.24 1.83 -37.84
CA LYS A 125 3.33 2.54 -38.76
C LYS A 125 3.14 1.68 -40.01
N GLN A 126 1.91 1.44 -40.42
CA GLN A 126 1.63 1.05 -41.81
C GLN A 126 1.75 2.31 -42.66
N GLU A 127 2.64 2.29 -43.64
CA GLU A 127 2.77 3.30 -44.70
C GLU A 127 1.53 3.37 -45.59
#